data_AF-A0A9D1L256-F1
#
_entry.id   AF-A0A9D1L256-F1
#
_cell.length_a   1.000
_cell.length_b   1.000
_cell.length_c   1.000
_cell.angle_alpha   90.00
_cell.angle_beta   90.00
_cell.angle_gamma   90.00
#
_symmetry.space_group_name_H-M   'P 1'
#
loop_
_entity.id
_entity.type
_entity.pdbx_description
1 polymer ?
#
loop_
_entity_poly.entity_id
_entity_poly.type
_entity_poly.pdbx_seq_one_letter_code
_entity_poly.pdbx_strand_id
1 'polypeptide(L)'
;MEKELFDIFFEIVEGAKIGKIPTALFYVQAGFETVIKDRFSNVSGDGNHILYIDDFNQFMNTLKRYFEIVMNTDHMWFRVSEEKNHSYLRINLVYLLANMTPQDFQKPTEFVNRYIEFLNDRTFSQPMTMEYAPLDCKIHIERKEQPAGQETPYALSVTMEKEYPEGVAHYTLPLIRYGVANNRLYLYAIQGKNNEDIKEIDRKFAKKANRYFYKMNKNCREELQDVPLSFMFASTILLKCMQEAGIEDIVIAKSLPLKVEMKKNVFGDMTKYKGFSASKLKALGVITNVEEIEYNLTTRFLHVVERLREQIDGISFKGENNSFLTADVNEKMLFSENEVYQSLLDSTVTYQKRK
;
A
#
# COMPACT_ATOMS: atom_id res chain seq x y z
N MET A 1 1.11 -5.48 30.18
CA MET A 1 0.67 -4.77 28.96
C MET A 1 0.80 -3.25 29.07
N GLU A 2 0.15 -2.55 30.01
CA GLU A 2 0.26 -1.06 30.05
C GLU A 2 1.68 -0.54 30.30
N LYS A 3 2.38 -1.07 31.31
CA LYS A 3 3.78 -0.73 31.58
C LYS A 3 4.69 -1.04 30.37
N GLU A 4 4.54 -2.24 29.83
CA GLU A 4 5.31 -2.71 28.67
C GLU A 4 5.08 -1.84 27.42
N LEU A 5 3.83 -1.44 27.16
CA LEU A 5 3.50 -0.53 26.07
C LEU A 5 4.17 0.84 26.25
N PHE A 6 4.17 1.37 27.48
CA PHE A 6 4.84 2.62 27.81
C PHE A 6 6.35 2.51 27.55
N ASP A 7 6.97 1.45 28.05
CA ASP A 7 8.40 1.18 27.87
C ASP A 7 8.77 1.09 26.37
N ILE A 8 8.00 0.30 25.59
CA ILE A 8 8.19 0.16 24.14
C ILE A 8 8.04 1.49 23.41
N PHE A 9 7.03 2.28 23.75
CA PHE A 9 6.81 3.58 23.09
C PHE A 9 8.00 4.52 23.33
N PHE A 10 8.48 4.64 24.56
CA PHE A 10 9.62 5.51 24.86
C PHE A 10 10.95 4.97 24.32
N GLU A 11 11.15 3.65 24.25
CA GLU A 11 12.28 3.05 23.52
C GLU A 11 12.34 3.52 22.05
N ILE A 12 11.18 3.59 21.39
CA ILE A 12 11.09 4.07 20.00
C ILE A 12 11.33 5.57 19.94
N VAL A 13 10.76 6.37 20.83
CA VAL A 13 10.96 7.84 20.86
C VAL A 13 12.44 8.19 21.06
N GLU A 14 13.12 7.53 22.00
CA GLU A 14 14.56 7.75 22.25
C GLU A 14 15.42 7.27 21.08
N GLY A 15 15.07 6.12 20.48
CA GLY A 15 15.73 5.63 19.27
C GLY A 15 15.56 6.57 18.07
N ALA A 16 14.34 7.08 17.85
CA ALA A 16 14.01 7.99 16.76
C ALA A 16 14.74 9.33 16.89
N LYS A 17 14.92 9.84 18.11
CA LYS A 17 15.67 11.07 18.38
C LYS A 17 17.12 11.01 17.88
N ILE A 18 17.76 9.84 17.96
CA ILE A 18 19.13 9.63 17.47
C ILE A 18 19.18 8.99 16.07
N GLY A 19 18.03 8.88 15.40
CA GLY A 19 17.90 8.27 14.07
C GLY A 19 18.18 6.76 14.03
N LYS A 20 18.07 6.06 15.16
CA LYS A 20 18.34 4.62 15.31
C LYS A 20 17.24 3.95 16.15
N ILE A 21 16.10 3.70 15.54
CA ILE A 21 14.95 3.07 16.21
C ILE A 21 15.25 1.58 16.44
N PRO A 22 15.23 1.08 17.69
CA PRO A 22 15.61 -0.29 18.01
C PRO A 22 14.66 -1.34 17.41
N THR A 23 15.21 -2.43 16.88
CA THR A 23 14.47 -3.60 16.39
C THR A 23 15.00 -4.89 17.03
N ALA A 24 14.48 -6.07 16.68
CA ALA A 24 15.07 -7.32 17.18
C ALA A 24 16.43 -7.64 16.53
N LEU A 25 16.68 -7.13 15.32
CA LEU A 25 17.91 -7.41 14.59
C LEU A 25 19.02 -6.46 15.02
N PHE A 26 18.77 -5.15 15.07
CA PHE A 26 19.66 -4.13 15.66
C PHE A 26 18.85 -2.84 15.84
N TYR A 27 18.81 -2.03 14.78
CA TYR A 27 18.01 -0.82 14.67
C TYR A 27 17.66 -0.59 13.20
N VAL A 28 16.64 0.23 12.96
CA VAL A 28 16.39 0.84 11.65
C VAL A 28 16.79 2.30 11.71
N GLN A 29 17.37 2.79 10.62
CA GLN A 29 17.88 4.16 10.57
C GLN A 29 16.80 5.09 10.02
N ALA A 30 15.99 5.62 10.92
CA ALA A 30 14.90 6.54 10.68
C ALA A 30 14.72 7.43 11.91
N GLY A 31 14.30 8.68 11.72
CA GLY A 31 14.25 9.66 12.79
C GLY A 31 13.01 10.53 12.79
N PHE A 32 12.54 10.85 13.99
CA PHE A 32 11.50 11.85 14.21
C PHE A 32 11.63 12.40 15.64
N GLU A 33 11.22 13.64 15.82
CA GLU A 33 11.07 14.28 17.12
C GLU A 33 9.67 14.04 17.66
N THR A 34 9.46 14.26 18.94
CA THR A 34 8.19 13.99 19.63
C THR A 34 7.83 15.12 20.57
N VAL A 35 6.57 15.53 20.50
CA VAL A 35 5.93 16.47 21.43
C VAL A 35 4.72 15.78 22.03
N ILE A 36 4.69 15.67 23.34
CA ILE A 36 3.52 15.24 24.10
C ILE A 36 3.03 16.48 24.85
N LYS A 37 1.85 16.96 24.46
CA LYS A 37 1.29 18.20 24.99
C LYS A 37 1.28 18.18 26.52
N ASP A 38 1.80 19.27 27.10
CA ASP A 38 1.89 19.51 28.54
C ASP A 38 2.71 18.47 29.34
N ARG A 39 3.50 17.60 28.67
CA ARG A 39 4.25 16.52 29.35
C ARG A 39 5.70 16.37 28.92
N PHE A 40 5.99 16.41 27.62
CA PHE A 40 7.32 16.08 27.08
C PHE A 40 7.55 16.77 25.75
N SER A 41 8.79 17.19 25.50
CA SER A 41 9.23 17.64 24.18
C SER A 41 10.71 17.35 24.05
N ASN A 42 11.11 16.77 22.92
CA ASN A 42 12.52 16.60 22.55
C ASN A 42 12.86 17.32 21.23
N VAL A 43 12.05 18.30 20.83
CA VAL A 43 12.25 19.10 19.61
C VAL A 43 13.54 19.91 19.71
N SER A 44 14.42 19.72 18.73
CA SER A 44 15.72 20.37 18.64
C SER A 44 15.83 21.37 17.48
N GLY A 45 14.86 21.36 16.55
CA GLY A 45 14.77 22.30 15.43
C GLY A 45 15.33 21.75 14.10
N ASP A 46 16.04 20.63 14.15
CA ASP A 46 16.64 19.97 12.97
C ASP A 46 15.83 18.76 12.45
N GLY A 47 14.74 18.40 13.13
CA GLY A 47 13.91 17.25 12.79
C GLY A 47 13.00 17.46 11.58
N ASN A 48 13.04 16.53 10.62
CA ASN A 48 12.16 16.56 9.43
C ASN A 48 10.69 16.21 9.76
N HIS A 49 10.45 15.48 10.85
CA HIS A 49 9.12 15.01 11.26
C HIS A 49 8.95 15.12 12.78
N ILE A 50 7.81 15.65 13.23
CA ILE A 50 7.47 15.80 14.65
C ILE A 50 6.19 15.00 14.94
N LEU A 51 6.30 13.95 15.74
CA LEU A 51 5.19 13.21 16.31
C LEU A 51 4.53 14.05 17.40
N TYR A 52 3.37 14.64 17.09
CA TYR A 52 2.61 15.47 18.01
C TYR A 52 1.47 14.67 18.64
N ILE A 53 1.52 14.49 19.95
CA ILE A 53 0.50 13.80 20.74
C ILE A 53 -0.19 14.83 21.64
N ASP A 54 -1.44 15.12 21.33
CA ASP A 54 -2.28 16.11 22.02
C ASP A 54 -2.90 15.55 23.32
N ASP A 55 -3.40 14.32 23.27
CA ASP A 55 -3.89 13.56 24.43
C ASP A 55 -3.11 12.24 24.55
N PHE A 56 -2.12 12.25 25.43
CA PHE A 56 -1.29 11.07 25.69
C PHE A 56 -2.08 9.87 26.18
N ASN A 57 -3.09 10.07 27.03
CA ASN A 57 -3.84 8.96 27.61
C ASN A 57 -4.72 8.31 26.52
N GLN A 58 -5.37 9.11 25.70
CA GLN A 58 -6.16 8.63 24.55
C GLN A 58 -5.27 7.88 23.55
N PHE A 59 -4.09 8.43 23.24
CA PHE A 59 -3.14 7.81 22.34
C PHE A 59 -2.66 6.44 22.86
N MET A 60 -2.24 6.37 24.13
CA MET A 60 -1.78 5.11 24.74
C MET A 60 -2.90 4.08 24.85
N ASN A 61 -4.13 4.49 25.15
CA ASN A 61 -5.30 3.59 25.12
C ASN A 61 -5.56 3.04 23.71
N THR A 62 -5.35 3.85 22.68
CA THR A 62 -5.50 3.42 21.29
C THR A 62 -4.40 2.45 20.88
N LEU A 63 -3.14 2.70 21.27
CA LEU A 63 -2.04 1.76 21.08
C LEU A 63 -2.25 0.44 21.81
N LYS A 64 -2.83 0.47 23.03
CA LYS A 64 -3.18 -0.74 23.77
C LYS A 64 -4.14 -1.63 22.98
N ARG A 65 -5.22 -1.04 22.44
CA ARG A 65 -6.18 -1.75 21.57
C ARG A 65 -5.50 -2.35 20.33
N TYR A 66 -4.57 -1.61 19.72
CA TYR A 66 -3.78 -2.13 18.61
C TYR A 66 -2.91 -3.33 19.03
N PHE A 67 -2.20 -3.25 20.16
CA PHE A 67 -1.38 -4.35 20.68
C PHE A 67 -2.20 -5.58 21.08
N GLU A 68 -3.40 -5.38 21.62
CA GLU A 68 -4.34 -6.48 21.88
C GLU A 68 -4.68 -7.23 20.58
N ILE A 69 -4.88 -6.54 19.46
CA ILE A 69 -5.08 -7.19 18.16
C ILE A 69 -3.81 -7.95 17.74
N VAL A 70 -2.64 -7.30 17.79
CA VAL A 70 -1.34 -7.89 17.44
C VAL A 70 -1.08 -9.20 18.19
N MET A 71 -1.39 -9.24 19.49
CA MET A 71 -1.15 -10.42 20.33
C MET A 71 -2.16 -11.54 20.08
N ASN A 72 -3.42 -11.21 19.77
CA ASN A 72 -4.52 -12.17 19.72
C ASN A 72 -4.86 -12.68 18.32
N THR A 73 -4.11 -12.28 17.30
CA THR A 73 -4.31 -12.73 15.91
C THR A 73 -3.08 -13.44 15.36
N ASP A 74 -3.30 -14.25 14.32
CA ASP A 74 -2.24 -14.90 13.53
C ASP A 74 -2.10 -14.28 12.13
N HIS A 75 -2.64 -13.08 11.95
CA HIS A 75 -2.61 -12.33 10.70
C HIS A 75 -1.17 -12.15 10.18
N MET A 76 -0.93 -12.41 8.89
CA MET A 76 0.42 -12.42 8.31
C MET A 76 1.19 -11.10 8.49
N TRP A 77 0.45 -9.98 8.54
CA TRP A 77 1.02 -8.64 8.68
C TRP A 77 1.75 -8.41 10.01
N PHE A 78 1.50 -9.25 11.03
CA PHE A 78 2.18 -9.17 12.32
C PHE A 78 3.25 -10.25 12.54
N ARG A 79 3.44 -11.16 11.59
CA ARG A 79 4.39 -12.28 11.72
C ARG A 79 5.83 -11.80 11.51
N VAL A 80 6.35 -11.05 12.48
CA VAL A 80 7.72 -10.52 12.51
C VAL A 80 8.70 -11.48 13.22
N SER A 81 8.17 -12.29 14.14
CA SER A 81 8.86 -13.42 14.79
C SER A 81 7.82 -14.42 15.29
N GLU A 82 8.25 -15.66 15.56
CA GLU A 82 7.39 -16.71 16.14
C GLU A 82 7.01 -16.40 17.60
N GLU A 83 7.95 -15.85 18.38
CA GLU A 83 7.70 -15.50 19.77
C GLU A 83 7.04 -14.13 19.92
N LYS A 84 5.88 -14.09 20.57
CA LYS A 84 5.12 -12.87 20.90
C LYS A 84 5.61 -12.26 22.23
N ASN A 85 6.79 -11.64 22.22
CA ASN A 85 7.43 -11.00 23.38
C ASN A 85 7.57 -9.47 23.21
N HIS A 86 8.27 -8.79 24.13
CA HIS A 86 8.54 -7.33 24.08
C HIS A 86 9.10 -6.88 22.72
N SER A 87 10.06 -7.62 22.15
CA SER A 87 10.67 -7.30 20.86
C SER A 87 9.68 -7.43 19.70
N TYR A 88 8.76 -8.41 19.76
CA TYR A 88 7.70 -8.59 18.78
C TYR A 88 6.75 -7.40 18.74
N LEU A 89 6.29 -6.93 19.91
CA LEU A 89 5.45 -5.74 20.01
C LEU A 89 6.18 -4.47 19.54
N ARG A 90 7.47 -4.33 19.91
CA ARG A 90 8.31 -3.22 19.46
C ARG A 90 8.42 -3.18 17.94
N ILE A 91 8.76 -4.29 17.28
CA ILE A 91 8.89 -4.31 15.80
C ILE A 91 7.55 -4.00 15.14
N ASN A 92 6.45 -4.54 15.64
CA ASN A 92 5.13 -4.24 15.08
C ASN A 92 4.78 -2.75 15.20
N LEU A 93 5.11 -2.11 16.32
CA LEU A 93 4.94 -0.65 16.44
C LEU A 93 5.85 0.12 15.48
N VAL A 94 7.12 -0.28 15.32
CA VAL A 94 8.02 0.33 14.34
C VAL A 94 7.47 0.23 12.91
N TYR A 95 6.96 -0.95 12.52
CA TYR A 95 6.35 -1.14 11.19
C TYR A 95 5.04 -0.40 11.01
N LEU A 96 4.25 -0.23 12.08
CA LEU A 96 3.08 0.63 12.05
C LEU A 96 3.51 2.07 11.78
N LEU A 97 4.37 2.65 12.63
CA LEU A 97 4.80 4.04 12.52
C LEU A 97 5.52 4.34 11.20
N ALA A 98 6.23 3.35 10.62
CA ALA A 98 6.85 3.48 9.31
C ALA A 98 5.87 3.92 8.20
N ASN A 99 4.58 3.62 8.35
CA ASN A 99 3.55 3.95 7.37
C ASN A 99 2.81 5.27 7.66
N MET A 100 3.31 6.09 8.59
CA MET A 100 2.77 7.42 8.87
C MET A 100 3.09 8.40 7.73
N THR A 101 2.06 9.12 7.29
CA THR A 101 2.21 10.33 6.46
C THR A 101 2.50 11.56 7.32
N PRO A 102 2.92 12.71 6.74
CA PRO A 102 3.13 13.95 7.50
C PRO A 102 1.92 14.39 8.35
N GLN A 103 0.69 14.16 7.89
CA GLN A 103 -0.53 14.46 8.63
C GLN A 103 -0.75 13.47 9.77
N ASP A 104 -0.37 12.20 9.60
CA ASP A 104 -0.48 11.20 10.66
C ASP A 104 0.44 11.53 11.84
N PHE A 105 1.60 12.15 11.58
CA PHE A 105 2.48 12.66 12.63
C PHE A 105 1.81 13.72 13.50
N GLN A 106 0.88 14.49 12.94
CA GLN A 106 0.11 15.49 13.67
C GLN A 106 -1.16 14.91 14.32
N LYS A 107 -1.58 13.71 13.91
CA LYS A 107 -2.82 13.05 14.34
C LYS A 107 -2.59 11.55 14.60
N PRO A 108 -1.64 11.17 15.48
CA PRO A 108 -1.22 9.78 15.62
C PRO A 108 -2.32 8.88 16.19
N THR A 109 -3.22 9.40 17.01
CA THR A 109 -4.39 8.67 17.50
C THR A 109 -5.36 8.29 16.38
N GLU A 110 -5.64 9.21 15.44
CA GLU A 110 -6.46 8.92 14.25
C GLU A 110 -5.79 7.88 13.35
N PHE A 111 -4.47 7.98 13.20
CA PHE A 111 -3.67 7.02 12.44
C PHE A 111 -3.75 5.60 12.98
N VAL A 112 -3.54 5.41 14.29
CA VAL A 112 -3.61 4.07 14.90
C VAL A 112 -5.03 3.50 14.80
N ASN A 113 -6.07 4.32 15.05
CA ASN A 113 -7.45 3.88 14.88
C ASN A 113 -7.74 3.46 13.43
N ARG A 114 -7.23 4.19 12.45
CA ARG A 114 -7.36 3.83 11.03
C ARG A 114 -6.79 2.44 10.72
N TYR A 115 -5.62 2.10 11.27
CA TYR A 115 -5.05 0.76 11.09
C TYR A 115 -5.80 -0.33 11.86
N ILE A 116 -6.37 0.00 13.03
CA ILE A 116 -7.31 -0.90 13.73
C ILE A 116 -8.53 -1.17 12.85
N GLU A 117 -9.09 -0.17 12.18
CA GLU A 117 -10.19 -0.35 11.22
C GLU A 117 -9.78 -1.21 10.03
N PHE A 118 -8.59 -0.96 9.45
CA PHE A 118 -8.07 -1.77 8.34
C PHE A 118 -8.02 -3.26 8.69
N LEU A 119 -7.63 -3.62 9.91
CA LEU A 119 -7.53 -5.00 10.37
C LEU A 119 -8.89 -5.67 10.62
N ASN A 120 -9.89 -4.87 10.98
CA ASN A 120 -11.24 -5.37 11.25
C ASN A 120 -12.13 -5.39 10.01
N ASP A 121 -11.70 -4.72 8.93
CA ASP A 121 -12.44 -4.63 7.69
C ASP A 121 -12.63 -5.99 6.99
N ARG A 122 -13.81 -6.18 6.40
CA ARG A 122 -14.21 -7.36 5.64
C ARG A 122 -14.47 -7.07 4.16
N THR A 123 -14.22 -5.83 3.71
CA THR A 123 -14.33 -5.46 2.30
C THR A 123 -13.44 -6.38 1.47
N PHE A 124 -14.00 -6.86 0.35
CA PHE A 124 -13.37 -7.82 -0.58
C PHE A 124 -12.86 -9.13 0.06
N SER A 125 -13.32 -9.48 1.26
CA SER A 125 -12.91 -10.73 1.95
C SER A 125 -13.42 -12.01 1.27
N GLN A 126 -14.46 -11.90 0.45
CA GLN A 126 -14.94 -12.98 -0.40
C GLN A 126 -14.30 -12.86 -1.78
N PRO A 127 -13.77 -13.96 -2.35
CA PRO A 127 -13.29 -13.98 -3.73
C PRO A 127 -14.40 -13.53 -4.69
N MET A 128 -14.02 -12.74 -5.68
CA MET A 128 -14.89 -12.24 -6.72
C MET A 128 -14.39 -12.71 -8.08
N THR A 129 -15.31 -12.87 -9.03
CA THR A 129 -14.98 -13.18 -10.42
C THR A 129 -15.76 -12.32 -11.41
N MET A 130 -15.12 -12.02 -12.53
CA MET A 130 -15.72 -11.32 -13.66
C MET A 130 -15.40 -12.08 -14.95
N GLU A 131 -16.36 -12.20 -15.85
CA GLU A 131 -16.08 -12.67 -17.21
C GLU A 131 -15.64 -11.46 -18.06
N TYR A 132 -14.56 -11.61 -18.83
CA TYR A 132 -14.02 -10.53 -19.65
C TYR A 132 -13.91 -10.94 -21.12
N ALA A 133 -15.01 -10.72 -21.84
CA ALA A 133 -15.17 -11.09 -23.24
C ALA A 133 -14.07 -10.56 -24.19
N PRO A 134 -13.54 -9.32 -24.06
CA PRO A 134 -12.55 -8.82 -25.02
C PRO A 134 -11.24 -9.64 -25.10
N LEU A 135 -10.88 -10.34 -24.03
CA LEU A 135 -9.75 -11.28 -24.02
C LEU A 135 -10.18 -12.74 -23.95
N ASP A 136 -11.49 -12.98 -23.81
CA ASP A 136 -12.09 -14.29 -23.63
C ASP A 136 -11.41 -15.01 -22.47
N CYS A 137 -11.48 -14.38 -21.30
CA CYS A 137 -10.83 -14.81 -20.08
C CYS A 137 -11.71 -14.49 -18.86
N LYS A 138 -11.45 -15.21 -17.77
CA LYS A 138 -12.03 -14.94 -16.47
C LYS A 138 -11.07 -14.12 -15.62
N ILE A 139 -11.58 -13.13 -14.89
CA ILE A 139 -10.81 -12.32 -13.95
C ILE A 139 -11.17 -12.79 -12.55
N HIS A 140 -10.17 -13.21 -11.80
CA HIS A 140 -10.26 -13.59 -10.40
C HIS A 140 -9.71 -12.47 -9.54
N ILE A 141 -10.49 -12.03 -8.55
CA ILE A 141 -10.15 -10.92 -7.68
C ILE A 141 -10.21 -11.43 -6.24
N GLU A 142 -9.10 -11.32 -5.55
CA GLU A 142 -8.94 -11.86 -4.21
C GLU A 142 -8.25 -10.86 -3.30
N ARG A 143 -8.75 -10.74 -2.07
CA ARG A 143 -8.00 -10.10 -0.99
C ARG A 143 -6.92 -11.05 -0.48
N LYS A 144 -5.68 -10.57 -0.43
CA LYS A 144 -4.53 -11.29 0.14
C LYS A 144 -4.03 -10.59 1.39
N GLU A 145 -3.82 -11.35 2.45
CA GLU A 145 -3.04 -10.88 3.59
C GLU A 145 -1.62 -10.54 3.12
N GLN A 146 -1.10 -9.43 3.62
CA GLN A 146 0.26 -9.00 3.35
C GLN A 146 1.18 -9.46 4.47
N PRO A 147 2.43 -9.83 4.16
CA PRO A 147 3.42 -10.13 5.18
C PRO A 147 3.79 -8.86 5.97
N ALA A 148 4.44 -9.06 7.11
CA ALA A 148 4.93 -7.95 7.92
C ALA A 148 5.88 -7.01 7.15
N GLY A 149 5.86 -5.74 7.54
CA GLY A 149 6.66 -4.70 6.90
C GLY A 149 6.07 -4.14 5.60
N GLN A 150 4.93 -4.65 5.11
CA GLN A 150 4.18 -4.01 4.03
C GLN A 150 3.36 -2.81 4.54
N GLU A 151 2.95 -1.91 3.64
CA GLU A 151 2.27 -0.66 3.99
C GLU A 151 0.86 -0.86 4.57
N THR A 152 0.15 -1.91 4.15
CA THR A 152 -1.22 -2.24 4.59
C THR A 152 -1.35 -3.73 4.91
N PRO A 153 -2.32 -4.13 5.76
CA PRO A 153 -2.54 -5.54 6.09
C PRO A 153 -3.06 -6.36 4.90
N TYR A 154 -3.70 -5.71 3.92
CA TYR A 154 -4.32 -6.37 2.78
C TYR A 154 -3.85 -5.79 1.44
N ALA A 155 -3.91 -6.63 0.41
CA ALA A 155 -3.80 -6.21 -0.98
C ALA A 155 -4.88 -6.88 -1.83
N LEU A 156 -5.30 -6.19 -2.89
CA LEU A 156 -6.14 -6.74 -3.94
C LEU A 156 -5.24 -7.42 -4.97
N SER A 157 -5.46 -8.70 -5.19
CA SER A 157 -4.79 -9.51 -6.20
C SER A 157 -5.76 -9.79 -7.32
N VAL A 158 -5.37 -9.42 -8.54
CA VAL A 158 -6.17 -9.68 -9.73
C VAL A 158 -5.41 -10.62 -10.65
N THR A 159 -6.03 -11.74 -11.00
CA THR A 159 -5.47 -12.75 -11.90
C THR A 159 -6.43 -13.02 -13.03
N MET A 160 -5.96 -12.84 -14.25
CA MET A 160 -6.69 -13.21 -15.46
C MET A 160 -6.37 -14.66 -15.80
N GLU A 161 -7.39 -15.45 -16.09
CA GLU A 161 -7.32 -16.87 -16.41
C GLU A 161 -7.95 -17.12 -17.77
N LYS A 162 -7.22 -17.81 -18.66
CA LYS A 162 -7.69 -18.16 -19.99
C LYS A 162 -7.46 -19.64 -20.27
N GLU A 163 -8.52 -20.33 -20.64
CA GLU A 163 -8.44 -21.72 -21.10
C GLU A 163 -7.93 -21.79 -22.54
N TYR A 164 -7.00 -22.71 -22.78
CA TYR A 164 -6.52 -23.10 -24.09
C TYR A 164 -6.58 -24.64 -24.21
N PRO A 165 -6.57 -25.20 -25.44
CA PRO A 165 -6.51 -26.65 -25.63
C PRO A 165 -5.30 -27.31 -24.93
N GLU A 166 -4.16 -26.61 -24.89
CA GLU A 166 -2.92 -27.08 -24.26
C GLU A 166 -2.86 -26.89 -22.72
N GLY A 167 -3.83 -26.22 -22.11
CA GLY A 167 -3.88 -25.97 -20.66
C GLY A 167 -4.47 -24.61 -20.29
N VAL A 168 -4.41 -24.27 -19.00
CA VAL A 168 -4.90 -22.99 -18.48
C VAL A 168 -3.74 -22.00 -18.32
N ALA A 169 -3.90 -20.81 -18.89
CA ALA A 169 -2.95 -19.73 -18.78
C ALA A 169 -3.39 -18.72 -17.72
N HIS A 170 -2.44 -18.23 -16.93
CA HIS A 170 -2.68 -17.20 -15.92
C HIS A 170 -1.82 -15.97 -16.18
N TYR A 171 -2.42 -14.80 -15.96
CA TYR A 171 -1.71 -13.53 -15.99
C TYR A 171 -2.11 -12.70 -14.76
N THR A 172 -1.19 -12.61 -13.80
CA THR A 172 -1.41 -11.83 -12.58
C THR A 172 -1.05 -10.37 -12.83
N LEU A 173 -2.02 -9.49 -12.58
CA LEU A 173 -1.86 -8.04 -12.64
C LEU A 173 -1.13 -7.51 -11.40
N PRO A 174 -0.70 -6.25 -11.41
CA PRO A 174 -0.12 -5.60 -10.24
C PRO A 174 -0.99 -5.73 -8.98
N LEU A 175 -0.35 -5.96 -7.83
CA LEU A 175 -0.99 -5.97 -6.53
C LEU A 175 -1.31 -4.55 -6.09
N ILE A 176 -2.52 -4.32 -5.61
CA ILE A 176 -2.94 -3.01 -5.08
C ILE A 176 -3.03 -3.10 -3.56
N ARG A 177 -2.16 -2.39 -2.84
CA ARG A 177 -2.15 -2.34 -1.38
C ARG A 177 -3.15 -1.32 -0.87
N TYR A 178 -4.09 -1.82 -0.08
CA TYR A 178 -5.19 -1.01 0.41
C TYR A 178 -5.55 -1.31 1.87
N GLY A 179 -6.24 -0.36 2.48
CA GLY A 179 -7.01 -0.54 3.71
C GLY A 179 -8.35 0.19 3.59
N VAL A 180 -9.38 -0.27 4.28
CA VAL A 180 -10.69 0.41 4.31
C VAL A 180 -10.97 0.89 5.72
N ALA A 181 -11.28 2.17 5.87
CA ALA A 181 -11.65 2.78 7.14
C ALA A 181 -12.69 3.88 6.89
N ASN A 182 -13.70 3.98 7.76
CA ASN A 182 -14.80 4.95 7.65
C ASN A 182 -15.45 5.01 6.25
N ASN A 183 -15.69 3.84 5.63
CA ASN A 183 -16.21 3.69 4.27
C ASN A 183 -15.36 4.38 3.17
N ARG A 184 -14.07 4.58 3.43
CA ARG A 184 -13.09 5.09 2.45
C ARG A 184 -12.02 4.06 2.19
N LEU A 185 -11.58 3.96 0.94
CA LEU A 185 -10.50 3.07 0.56
C LEU A 185 -9.18 3.85 0.50
N TYR A 186 -8.25 3.48 1.37
CA TYR A 186 -6.92 4.04 1.43
C TYR A 186 -5.97 3.24 0.55
N LEU A 187 -5.32 3.89 -0.41
CA LEU A 187 -4.35 3.28 -1.31
C LEU A 187 -2.93 3.71 -0.93
N TYR A 188 -2.07 2.73 -0.72
CA TYR A 188 -0.69 2.94 -0.27
C TYR A 188 0.35 2.55 -1.32
N ALA A 189 0.04 1.60 -2.22
CA ALA A 189 0.95 1.22 -3.30
C ALA A 189 0.23 0.42 -4.39
N ILE A 190 0.74 0.50 -5.63
CA ILE A 190 0.51 -0.50 -6.68
C ILE A 190 1.87 -1.08 -7.07
N GLN A 191 1.99 -2.40 -7.05
CA GLN A 191 3.27 -3.08 -7.29
C GLN A 191 3.14 -4.20 -8.31
N GLY A 192 3.98 -4.15 -9.34
CA GLY A 192 4.11 -5.25 -10.29
C GLY A 192 4.66 -6.51 -9.61
N LYS A 193 4.32 -7.68 -10.15
CA LYS A 193 4.95 -8.95 -9.75
C LYS A 193 6.23 -9.18 -10.55
N ASN A 194 7.29 -9.62 -9.87
CA ASN A 194 8.43 -10.23 -10.54
C ASN A 194 8.02 -11.59 -11.10
N ASN A 195 8.35 -11.79 -12.36
CA ASN A 195 7.78 -12.83 -13.22
C ASN A 195 8.87 -13.77 -13.72
N GLU A 196 9.77 -14.18 -12.81
CA GLU A 196 11.01 -14.89 -13.14
C GLU A 196 10.73 -16.35 -13.59
N ASP A 197 9.65 -16.97 -13.11
CA ASP A 197 9.29 -18.37 -13.41
C ASP A 197 7.93 -18.54 -14.13
N ILE A 198 7.63 -17.68 -15.10
CA ILE A 198 6.39 -17.80 -15.88
C ILE A 198 6.49 -18.95 -16.91
N LYS A 199 5.48 -19.86 -16.90
CA LYS A 199 5.28 -20.91 -17.92
C LYS A 199 5.09 -20.34 -19.32
N GLU A 200 5.46 -21.06 -20.38
CA GLU A 200 5.34 -20.55 -21.75
C GLU A 200 3.90 -20.12 -22.13
N ILE A 201 2.90 -20.90 -21.71
CA ILE A 201 1.48 -20.61 -21.96
C ILE A 201 1.03 -19.28 -21.31
N ASP A 202 1.49 -19.02 -20.09
CA ASP A 202 1.24 -17.78 -19.36
C ASP A 202 1.92 -16.58 -20.07
N ARG A 203 3.15 -16.76 -20.60
CA ARG A 203 3.84 -15.72 -21.39
C ARG A 203 3.09 -15.40 -22.68
N LYS A 204 2.53 -16.41 -23.36
CA LYS A 204 1.71 -16.23 -24.57
C LYS A 204 0.47 -15.40 -24.26
N PHE A 205 -0.24 -15.72 -23.18
CA PHE A 205 -1.41 -14.95 -22.76
C PHE A 205 -1.06 -13.53 -22.30
N ALA A 206 -0.01 -13.36 -21.48
CA ALA A 206 0.46 -12.06 -21.02
C ALA A 206 0.85 -11.14 -22.19
N LYS A 207 1.51 -11.66 -23.24
CA LYS A 207 1.81 -10.90 -24.46
C LYS A 207 0.52 -10.43 -25.18
N LYS A 208 -0.49 -11.29 -25.27
CA LYS A 208 -1.79 -10.95 -25.86
C LYS A 208 -2.50 -9.87 -25.03
N ALA A 209 -2.54 -10.02 -23.71
CA ALA A 209 -3.13 -9.05 -22.80
C ALA A 209 -2.43 -7.69 -22.87
N ASN A 210 -1.09 -7.66 -22.79
CA ASN A 210 -0.32 -6.42 -22.90
C ASN A 210 -0.55 -5.71 -24.25
N ARG A 211 -0.62 -6.45 -25.36
CA ARG A 211 -0.99 -5.89 -26.68
C ARG A 211 -2.37 -5.25 -26.66
N TYR A 212 -3.32 -5.90 -26.01
CA TYR A 212 -4.68 -5.38 -25.87
C TYR A 212 -4.71 -4.11 -24.99
N PHE A 213 -3.94 -4.07 -23.90
CA PHE A 213 -3.88 -2.91 -23.01
C PHE A 213 -3.40 -1.63 -23.69
N TYR A 214 -2.59 -1.68 -24.77
CA TYR A 214 -2.21 -0.47 -25.53
C TYR A 214 -3.42 0.33 -26.03
N LYS A 215 -4.58 -0.29 -26.21
CA LYS A 215 -5.82 0.42 -26.55
C LYS A 215 -6.27 1.39 -25.45
N MET A 216 -5.82 1.22 -24.21
CA MET A 216 -6.06 2.14 -23.09
C MET A 216 -5.35 3.50 -23.25
N ASN A 217 -4.44 3.66 -24.21
CA ASN A 217 -3.84 4.95 -24.57
C ASN A 217 -4.72 5.80 -25.49
N LYS A 218 -5.76 5.22 -26.11
CA LYS A 218 -6.68 5.97 -26.97
C LYS A 218 -7.31 7.11 -26.16
N ASN A 219 -7.27 8.32 -26.70
CA ASN A 219 -7.78 9.56 -26.10
C ASN A 219 -7.08 9.98 -24.79
N CYS A 220 -5.87 9.48 -24.51
CA CYS A 220 -5.06 9.89 -23.36
C CYS A 220 -3.99 10.89 -23.79
N ARG A 221 -3.78 11.97 -23.03
CA ARG A 221 -2.66 12.90 -23.27
C ARG A 221 -1.32 12.20 -23.13
N GLU A 222 -0.37 12.53 -24.01
CA GLU A 222 0.94 11.87 -24.13
C GLU A 222 1.72 11.85 -22.80
N GLU A 223 1.62 12.94 -22.02
CA GLU A 223 2.23 13.12 -20.71
C GLU A 223 1.84 12.04 -19.68
N LEU A 224 0.64 11.46 -19.81
CA LEU A 224 0.12 10.43 -18.90
C LEU A 224 0.24 9.01 -19.47
N GLN A 225 0.74 8.86 -20.71
CA GLN A 225 0.88 7.54 -21.34
C GLN A 225 2.07 6.73 -20.80
N ASP A 226 2.94 7.34 -19.99
CA ASP A 226 4.08 6.68 -19.34
C ASP A 226 3.65 5.70 -18.23
N VAL A 227 2.42 5.83 -17.74
CA VAL A 227 1.84 4.95 -16.72
C VAL A 227 1.73 3.51 -17.25
N PRO A 228 2.24 2.51 -16.51
CA PRO A 228 2.11 1.11 -16.91
C PRO A 228 0.64 0.70 -17.09
N LEU A 229 0.30 0.19 -18.27
CA LEU A 229 -1.11 -0.08 -18.62
C LEU A 229 -1.74 -1.19 -17.81
N SER A 230 -0.95 -2.14 -17.31
CA SER A 230 -1.43 -3.15 -16.36
C SER A 230 -1.83 -2.55 -15.00
N PHE A 231 -1.22 -1.43 -14.60
CA PHE A 231 -1.63 -0.69 -13.40
C PHE A 231 -2.97 -0.01 -13.65
N MET A 232 -3.16 0.59 -14.83
CA MET A 232 -4.44 1.17 -15.22
C MET A 232 -5.55 0.13 -15.26
N PHE A 233 -5.30 -1.04 -15.85
CA PHE A 233 -6.26 -2.13 -15.93
C PHE A 233 -6.64 -2.65 -14.54
N ALA A 234 -5.65 -2.90 -13.66
CA ALA A 234 -5.89 -3.32 -12.28
C ALA A 234 -6.66 -2.27 -11.47
N SER A 235 -6.33 -0.99 -11.65
CA SER A 235 -7.00 0.11 -10.92
C SER A 235 -8.44 0.32 -11.40
N THR A 236 -8.72 0.09 -12.69
CA THR A 236 -10.09 0.14 -13.23
C THR A 236 -10.95 -0.97 -12.63
N ILE A 237 -10.38 -2.17 -12.46
CA ILE A 237 -11.04 -3.28 -11.75
C ILE A 237 -11.30 -2.92 -10.29
N LEU A 238 -10.35 -2.28 -9.61
CA LEU A 238 -10.57 -1.78 -8.26
C LEU A 238 -11.76 -0.79 -8.21
N LEU A 239 -11.82 0.18 -9.12
CA LEU A 239 -12.94 1.13 -9.19
C LEU A 239 -14.27 0.41 -9.36
N LYS A 240 -14.33 -0.60 -10.23
CA LYS A 240 -15.52 -1.42 -10.38
C LYS A 240 -15.89 -2.15 -9.07
N CYS A 241 -14.91 -2.74 -8.40
CA CYS A 241 -15.14 -3.41 -7.11
C CYS A 241 -15.63 -2.44 -6.03
N MET A 242 -15.10 -1.22 -6.01
CA MET A 242 -15.53 -0.16 -5.10
C MET A 242 -16.98 0.25 -5.33
N GLN A 243 -17.38 0.44 -6.59
CA GLN A 243 -18.75 0.77 -6.95
C GLN A 243 -19.74 -0.32 -6.48
N GLU A 244 -19.39 -1.60 -6.69
CA GLU A 244 -20.21 -2.74 -6.21
C GLU A 244 -20.26 -2.84 -4.68
N ALA A 245 -19.21 -2.40 -4.00
CA ALA A 245 -19.12 -2.39 -2.54
C ALA A 245 -19.74 -1.14 -1.87
N GLY A 246 -20.16 -0.13 -2.66
CA GLY A 246 -20.68 1.14 -2.13
C GLY A 246 -19.61 2.02 -1.47
N ILE A 247 -18.36 1.92 -1.92
CA ILE A 247 -17.25 2.78 -1.45
C ILE A 247 -17.09 3.94 -2.41
N GLU A 248 -17.20 5.16 -1.89
CA GLU A 248 -17.31 6.37 -2.70
C GLU A 248 -16.04 7.24 -2.69
N ASP A 249 -15.16 7.02 -1.71
CA ASP A 249 -13.95 7.81 -1.52
C ASP A 249 -12.71 6.94 -1.65
N ILE A 250 -11.74 7.45 -2.42
CA ILE A 250 -10.36 6.96 -2.44
C ILE A 250 -9.47 7.98 -1.75
N VAL A 251 -8.61 7.51 -0.83
CA VAL A 251 -7.58 8.30 -0.18
C VAL A 251 -6.21 7.73 -0.53
N ILE A 252 -5.43 8.45 -1.33
CA ILE A 252 -4.10 8.04 -1.77
C ILE A 252 -3.04 8.61 -0.85
N ALA A 253 -2.24 7.74 -0.22
CA ALA A 253 -1.08 8.16 0.56
C ALA A 253 0.02 8.68 -0.38
N LYS A 254 0.36 9.97 -0.23
CA LYS A 254 1.38 10.65 -1.04
C LYS A 254 2.78 10.51 -0.48
N SER A 255 2.96 10.32 0.81
CA SER A 255 4.31 10.29 1.36
C SER A 255 4.36 9.42 2.60
N LEU A 256 5.36 8.55 2.66
CA LEU A 256 5.65 7.68 3.79
C LEU A 256 7.10 7.92 4.22
N PRO A 257 7.41 9.09 4.79
CA PRO A 257 8.79 9.53 4.99
C PRO A 257 9.63 8.54 5.79
N LEU A 258 9.12 8.01 6.91
CA LEU A 258 9.86 7.03 7.70
C LEU A 258 10.11 5.74 6.92
N LYS A 259 9.14 5.26 6.13
CA LYS A 259 9.33 4.09 5.27
C LYS A 259 10.47 4.31 4.29
N VAL A 260 10.53 5.50 3.71
CA VAL A 260 11.56 5.90 2.77
C VAL A 260 12.92 5.94 3.47
N GLU A 261 13.04 6.57 4.64
CA GLU A 261 14.26 6.57 5.45
C GLU A 261 14.73 5.15 5.80
N MET A 262 13.82 4.29 6.25
CA MET A 262 14.12 2.88 6.56
C MET A 262 14.64 2.12 5.33
N LYS A 263 14.09 2.39 4.12
CA LYS A 263 14.52 1.76 2.86
C LYS A 263 15.86 2.32 2.36
N LYS A 264 16.13 3.61 2.57
CA LYS A 264 17.41 4.26 2.22
C LYS A 264 18.59 3.62 2.94
N ASN A 265 18.36 3.09 4.14
CA ASN A 265 19.42 2.75 5.08
C ASN A 265 19.52 1.26 5.43
N VAL A 266 18.98 0.35 4.60
CA VAL A 266 19.03 -1.11 4.83
C VAL A 266 20.47 -1.66 4.85
N PHE A 267 21.48 -0.87 4.47
CA PHE A 267 22.88 -1.22 4.63
C PHE A 267 23.65 -0.04 5.22
N GLY A 268 23.54 0.14 6.55
CA GLY A 268 24.16 1.20 7.34
C GLY A 268 25.70 1.21 7.39
N ASP A 269 26.38 0.73 6.34
CA ASP A 269 27.77 1.06 6.06
C ASP A 269 28.10 0.88 4.57
N MET A 270 27.85 1.93 3.76
CA MET A 270 28.21 1.94 2.33
C MET A 270 29.72 1.77 2.08
N THR A 271 30.58 1.96 3.09
CA THR A 271 32.02 1.73 2.94
C THR A 271 32.34 0.25 2.68
N LYS A 272 31.47 -0.68 3.11
CA LYS A 272 31.58 -2.12 2.86
C LYS A 272 31.33 -2.51 1.41
N TYR A 273 30.70 -1.64 0.61
CA TYR A 273 30.35 -1.90 -0.78
C TYR A 273 31.12 -1.01 -1.77
N LYS A 274 32.18 -0.34 -1.30
CA LYS A 274 33.04 0.50 -2.14
C LYS A 274 33.63 -0.32 -3.29
N GLY A 275 33.41 0.11 -4.53
CA GLY A 275 33.87 -0.57 -5.75
C GLY A 275 32.87 -1.56 -6.37
N PHE A 276 31.66 -1.71 -5.80
CA PHE A 276 30.61 -2.54 -6.39
C PHE A 276 29.84 -1.74 -7.45
N SER A 277 29.46 -2.39 -8.56
CA SER A 277 28.61 -1.78 -9.59
C SER A 277 27.16 -1.64 -9.11
N ALA A 278 26.41 -0.70 -9.70
CA ALA A 278 24.99 -0.50 -9.40
C ALA A 278 24.15 -1.79 -9.57
N SER A 279 24.47 -2.62 -10.58
CA SER A 279 23.84 -3.92 -10.79
C SER A 279 24.12 -4.92 -9.66
N LYS A 280 25.35 -4.94 -9.14
CA LYS A 280 25.77 -5.82 -8.03
C LYS A 280 25.16 -5.36 -6.70
N LEU A 281 25.05 -4.04 -6.50
CA LEU A 281 24.35 -3.44 -5.36
C LEU A 281 22.85 -3.80 -5.39
N LYS A 282 22.20 -3.68 -6.54
CA LYS A 282 20.79 -4.07 -6.73
C LYS A 282 20.54 -5.56 -6.49
N ALA A 283 21.45 -6.43 -6.94
CA ALA A 283 21.38 -7.88 -6.69
C ALA A 283 21.57 -8.25 -5.20
N LEU A 284 22.28 -7.41 -4.44
CA LEU A 284 22.45 -7.54 -2.99
C LEU A 284 21.31 -6.89 -2.20
N GLY A 285 20.29 -6.34 -2.88
CA GLY A 285 19.16 -5.64 -2.26
C GLY A 285 19.48 -4.21 -1.80
N VAL A 286 20.67 -3.68 -2.10
CA VAL A 286 21.09 -2.32 -1.75
C VAL A 286 20.34 -1.32 -2.62
N ILE A 287 19.52 -0.48 -1.99
CA ILE A 287 18.74 0.53 -2.71
C ILE A 287 19.58 1.81 -2.84
N THR A 288 20.08 2.05 -4.05
CA THR A 288 21.02 3.16 -4.33
C THR A 288 20.33 4.43 -4.83
N ASN A 289 19.03 4.39 -5.12
CA ASN A 289 18.30 5.52 -5.67
C ASN A 289 17.04 5.84 -4.83
N VAL A 290 17.20 6.86 -4.00
CA VAL A 290 16.15 7.48 -3.17
C VAL A 290 14.96 7.95 -4.00
N GLU A 291 15.27 8.62 -5.11
CA GLU A 291 14.26 9.20 -6.00
C GLU A 291 13.49 8.09 -6.69
N GLU A 292 14.11 6.94 -6.99
CA GLU A 292 13.41 5.76 -7.51
C GLU A 292 12.49 5.11 -6.46
N ILE A 293 12.83 5.14 -5.16
CA ILE A 293 11.93 4.68 -4.09
C ILE A 293 10.72 5.62 -3.98
N GLU A 294 10.94 6.93 -3.89
CA GLU A 294 9.87 7.93 -3.78
C GLU A 294 9.00 7.96 -5.04
N TYR A 295 9.61 7.89 -6.22
CA TYR A 295 8.92 7.83 -7.51
C TYR A 295 8.09 6.54 -7.68
N ASN A 296 8.60 5.39 -7.25
CA ASN A 296 7.86 4.12 -7.32
C ASN A 296 6.76 3.98 -6.26
N LEU A 297 6.94 4.56 -5.07
CA LEU A 297 5.95 4.47 -3.98
C LEU A 297 4.83 5.49 -4.14
N THR A 298 5.14 6.70 -4.63
CA THR A 298 4.19 7.81 -4.66
C THR A 298 3.87 8.29 -6.07
N THR A 299 4.88 8.68 -6.86
CA THR A 299 4.66 9.48 -8.08
C THR A 299 3.98 8.67 -9.18
N ARG A 300 4.40 7.43 -9.40
CA ARG A 300 3.73 6.52 -10.35
C ARG A 300 2.27 6.31 -10.02
N PHE A 301 1.95 6.30 -8.73
CA PHE A 301 0.59 6.06 -8.28
C PHE A 301 -0.29 7.31 -8.41
N LEU A 302 0.28 8.50 -8.19
CA LEU A 302 -0.40 9.77 -8.52
C LEU A 302 -0.69 9.88 -10.02
N HIS A 303 0.25 9.52 -10.90
CA HIS A 303 0.00 9.53 -12.34
C HIS A 303 -1.10 8.51 -12.75
N VAL A 304 -1.18 7.34 -12.11
CA VAL A 304 -2.30 6.39 -12.31
C VAL A 304 -3.63 7.08 -12.01
N VAL A 305 -3.74 7.77 -10.88
CA VAL A 305 -4.98 8.41 -10.44
C VAL A 305 -5.35 9.60 -11.33
N GLU A 306 -4.38 10.42 -11.71
CA GLU A 306 -4.60 11.52 -12.65
C GLU A 306 -5.10 11.02 -14.01
N ARG A 307 -4.50 9.92 -14.50
CA ARG A 307 -4.95 9.29 -15.74
C ARG A 307 -6.32 8.65 -15.61
N LEU A 308 -6.64 8.01 -14.48
CA LEU A 308 -7.99 7.48 -14.24
C LEU A 308 -9.01 8.62 -14.30
N ARG A 309 -8.74 9.75 -13.66
CA ARG A 309 -9.61 10.94 -13.70
C ARG A 309 -9.80 11.48 -15.13
N GLU A 310 -8.77 11.43 -15.97
CA GLU A 310 -8.88 11.86 -17.36
C GLU A 310 -9.66 10.88 -18.24
N GLN A 311 -9.50 9.58 -18.00
CA GLN A 311 -10.04 8.54 -18.87
C GLN A 311 -11.40 8.01 -18.42
N ILE A 312 -11.79 8.24 -17.17
CA ILE A 312 -13.01 7.72 -16.57
C ILE A 312 -13.77 8.89 -15.91
N ASP A 313 -14.92 9.21 -16.49
CA ASP A 313 -15.90 10.12 -15.92
C ASP A 313 -16.47 9.54 -14.61
N GLY A 314 -16.75 10.44 -13.66
CA GLY A 314 -17.25 10.08 -12.32
C GLY A 314 -16.17 10.07 -11.24
N ILE A 315 -14.93 10.41 -11.59
CA ILE A 315 -13.83 10.62 -10.63
C ILE A 315 -13.60 12.12 -10.45
N SER A 316 -13.67 12.64 -9.23
CA SER A 316 -13.41 14.05 -8.93
C SER A 316 -12.46 14.21 -7.74
N PHE A 317 -11.50 15.13 -7.80
CA PHE A 317 -10.60 15.38 -6.67
C PHE A 317 -11.26 16.30 -5.65
N LYS A 318 -11.39 15.81 -4.41
CA LYS A 318 -12.00 16.54 -3.28
C LYS A 318 -10.98 17.42 -2.56
N GLY A 319 -9.71 17.02 -2.56
CA GLY A 319 -8.66 17.75 -1.89
C GLY A 319 -7.32 17.05 -1.93
N GLU A 320 -6.27 17.84 -1.82
CA GLU A 320 -4.90 17.38 -1.81
C GLU A 320 -4.11 18.14 -0.74
N ASN A 321 -3.29 17.43 0.01
CA ASN A 321 -2.30 18.01 0.89
C ASN A 321 -0.96 17.26 0.75
N ASN A 322 0.01 17.53 1.62
CA ASN A 322 1.33 16.88 1.54
C ASN A 322 1.31 15.37 1.88
N SER A 323 0.21 14.89 2.47
CA SER A 323 0.04 13.54 2.99
C SER A 323 -0.88 12.69 2.14
N PHE A 324 -1.98 13.28 1.67
CA PHE A 324 -3.03 12.55 0.97
C PHE A 324 -3.56 13.33 -0.25
N LEU A 325 -3.92 12.58 -1.28
CA LEU A 325 -4.83 13.01 -2.34
C LEU A 325 -6.15 12.27 -2.14
N THR A 326 -7.27 12.99 -2.08
CA THR A 326 -8.61 12.41 -1.91
C THR A 326 -9.43 12.60 -3.17
N ALA A 327 -10.05 11.52 -3.64
CA ALA A 327 -10.92 11.51 -4.80
C ALA A 327 -12.28 10.90 -4.46
N ASP A 328 -13.35 11.52 -4.97
CA ASP A 328 -14.66 10.90 -5.11
C ASP A 328 -14.65 9.98 -6.33
N VAL A 329 -15.30 8.83 -6.23
CA VAL A 329 -15.47 7.86 -7.33
C VAL A 329 -16.93 7.41 -7.53
N ASN A 330 -17.89 8.07 -6.90
CA ASN A 330 -19.31 7.72 -6.96
C ASN A 330 -20.27 8.92 -7.15
N GLU A 331 -19.76 10.15 -7.30
CA GLU A 331 -20.59 11.33 -7.66
C GLU A 331 -21.43 11.09 -8.94
N LYS A 332 -21.00 10.16 -9.81
CA LYS A 332 -21.73 9.67 -11.00
C LYS A 332 -21.42 8.19 -11.24
N MET A 333 -22.26 7.50 -12.00
CA MET A 333 -21.93 6.18 -12.55
C MET A 333 -20.66 6.29 -13.40
N LEU A 334 -19.65 5.46 -13.09
CA LEU A 334 -18.37 5.47 -13.80
C LEU A 334 -18.58 5.19 -15.29
N PHE A 335 -17.97 6.02 -16.14
CA PHE A 335 -18.10 5.92 -17.59
C PHE A 335 -16.78 6.25 -18.28
N SER A 336 -16.51 5.65 -19.43
CA SER A 336 -15.35 5.98 -20.26
C SER A 336 -15.69 5.88 -21.74
N GLU A 337 -15.23 6.84 -22.54
CA GLU A 337 -15.28 6.73 -24.00
C GLU A 337 -14.28 5.70 -24.55
N ASN A 338 -13.31 5.27 -23.72
CA ASN A 338 -12.36 4.26 -24.10
C ASN A 338 -12.92 2.87 -23.78
N GLU A 339 -13.20 2.12 -24.86
CA GLU A 339 -13.84 0.81 -24.85
C GLU A 339 -13.22 -0.20 -23.88
N VAL A 340 -11.90 -0.13 -23.62
CA VAL A 340 -11.24 -1.05 -22.69
C VAL A 340 -11.69 -0.80 -21.25
N TYR A 341 -11.68 0.47 -20.82
CA TYR A 341 -12.14 0.86 -19.49
C TYR A 341 -13.64 0.60 -19.37
N GLN A 342 -14.43 1.03 -20.36
CA GLN A 342 -15.87 0.84 -20.33
C GLN A 342 -16.26 -0.64 -20.23
N SER A 343 -15.61 -1.52 -21.00
CA SER A 343 -15.87 -2.97 -20.93
C SER A 343 -15.59 -3.54 -19.55
N LEU A 344 -14.60 -3.01 -18.81
CA LEU A 344 -14.33 -3.42 -17.42
C LEU A 344 -15.40 -2.90 -16.45
N LEU A 345 -15.84 -1.66 -16.62
CA LEU A 345 -16.87 -1.04 -15.78
C LEU A 345 -18.25 -1.71 -15.96
N ASP A 346 -18.55 -2.16 -17.18
CA ASP A 346 -19.79 -2.88 -17.52
C ASP A 346 -19.74 -4.36 -17.11
N SER A 347 -18.56 -4.91 -16.82
CA SER A 347 -18.41 -6.32 -16.47
C SER A 347 -19.08 -6.61 -15.12
N THR A 348 -19.92 -7.65 -15.07
CA THR A 348 -20.60 -8.05 -13.83
C THR A 348 -19.63 -8.72 -12.84
N VAL A 349 -19.59 -8.21 -11.61
CA VAL A 349 -18.84 -8.81 -10.52
C VAL A 349 -19.72 -9.86 -9.82
N THR A 350 -19.23 -11.09 -9.72
CA THR A 350 -19.91 -12.17 -9.00
C THR A 350 -19.11 -12.58 -7.78
N TYR A 351 -19.72 -12.56 -6.60
CA TYR A 351 -19.13 -13.08 -5.38
C TYR A 351 -19.21 -14.61 -5.36
N GLN A 352 -18.07 -15.26 -5.09
CA GLN A 352 -18.05 -16.70 -4.91
C GLN A 352 -18.60 -17.06 -3.53
N LYS A 353 -19.71 -17.80 -3.50
CA LYS A 353 -20.18 -18.42 -2.26
C LYS A 353 -19.08 -19.34 -1.75
N ARG A 354 -18.66 -19.16 -0.49
CA ARG A 354 -17.78 -20.12 0.19
C ARG A 354 -18.46 -21.49 0.12
N LYS A 355 -17.76 -22.46 -0.48
CA LYS A 355 -18.16 -23.88 -0.42
C LYS A 355 -17.99 -24.42 0.98
#